data_AF-A0A126R1H4-F1
#
_entry.id   AF-A0A126R1H4-F1
#
_cell.length_a   1.000
_cell.length_b   1.000
_cell.length_c   1.000
_cell.angle_alpha   90.00
_cell.angle_beta   90.00
_cell.angle_gamma   90.00
#
_symmetry.space_group_name_H-M   'P 1'
#
loop_
_entity.id
_entity.type
_entity.pdbx_description
1 polymer ?
#
loop_
_entity_poly.entity_id
_entity_poly.type
_entity_poly.pdbx_seq_one_letter_code
_entity_poly.pdbx_strand_id
1 'polypeptide(L)'
;MYNDAPINERSEDKLHRMNFVDSLAKSIRNYSSNDCIVIGLMGKWGSGKSSIINLLESEIKEDICILRFNPWNYPSQNMLISSFFDELTILLDKLGIDEKVKIYLSKYKSKILDNLIDLGSTYVLLLKHYLVLLIIMNILL
;
A
#
# COMPACT_ATOMS: atom_id res chain seq x y z
N MET A 1 18.61 26.39 -6.13
CA MET A 1 17.94 25.87 -4.92
C MET A 1 17.78 24.37 -5.10
N TYR A 2 18.43 23.54 -4.27
CA TYR A 2 18.14 22.11 -4.24
C TYR A 2 16.83 21.92 -3.51
N ASN A 3 15.88 21.22 -4.14
CA ASN A 3 14.58 20.94 -3.55
C ASN A 3 14.69 19.63 -2.75
N ASP A 4 14.30 19.64 -1.48
CA ASP A 4 14.23 18.43 -0.62
C ASP A 4 12.99 17.56 -0.95
N ALA A 5 12.25 17.90 -2.00
CA ALA A 5 11.13 17.11 -2.48
C ALA A 5 11.57 15.71 -2.90
N PRO A 6 10.76 14.67 -2.60
CA PRO A 6 11.00 13.34 -3.12
C PRO A 6 10.92 13.34 -4.65
N ILE A 7 11.83 12.58 -5.26
CA ILE A 7 11.88 12.39 -6.71
C ILE A 7 10.84 11.37 -7.16
N ASN A 8 10.39 11.47 -8.40
CA ASN A 8 9.31 10.64 -8.96
C ASN A 8 9.76 9.83 -10.18
N GLU A 9 10.81 10.27 -10.86
CA GLU A 9 11.30 9.65 -12.09
C GLU A 9 12.75 9.17 -11.98
N ARG A 10 13.06 8.09 -12.70
CA ARG A 10 14.40 7.52 -12.82
C ARG A 10 15.45 8.55 -13.24
N SER A 11 15.07 9.48 -14.11
CA SER A 11 15.89 10.58 -14.64
C SER A 11 16.40 11.53 -13.56
N GLU A 12 15.71 11.60 -12.42
CA GLU A 12 16.02 12.49 -11.29
C GLU A 12 16.99 11.84 -10.27
N ASP A 13 17.26 10.53 -10.39
CA ASP A 13 18.02 9.79 -9.39
C ASP A 13 19.53 9.97 -9.50
N LYS A 14 20.03 10.99 -8.79
CA LYS A 14 21.47 11.30 -8.68
C LYS A 14 22.21 10.47 -7.63
N LEU A 15 21.50 9.73 -6.76
CA LEU A 15 22.12 8.97 -5.66
C LEU A 15 22.04 7.45 -5.87
N HIS A 16 21.77 7.00 -7.10
CA HIS A 16 21.74 5.58 -7.47
C HIS A 16 20.79 4.71 -6.61
N ARG A 17 19.68 5.29 -6.15
CA ARG A 17 18.58 4.60 -5.47
C ARG A 17 17.89 3.58 -6.36
N MET A 18 17.94 3.77 -7.69
CA MET A 18 17.31 2.87 -8.64
C MET A 18 17.80 1.42 -8.54
N ASN A 19 19.05 1.18 -8.13
CA ASN A 19 19.54 -0.19 -7.92
C ASN A 19 18.72 -0.94 -6.85
N PHE A 20 18.33 -0.23 -5.78
CA PHE A 20 17.48 -0.77 -4.73
C PHE A 20 16.03 -0.92 -5.23
N VAL A 21 15.51 0.10 -5.91
CA VAL A 21 14.15 0.09 -6.48
C VAL A 21 13.96 -1.05 -7.47
N ASP A 22 14.89 -1.24 -8.42
CA ASP A 22 14.84 -2.30 -9.43
C ASP A 22 14.84 -3.70 -8.75
N SER A 23 15.65 -3.88 -7.71
CA SER A 23 15.71 -5.14 -6.94
C SER A 23 14.40 -5.42 -6.19
N LEU A 24 13.81 -4.38 -5.59
CA LEU A 24 12.55 -4.47 -4.88
C LEU A 24 11.39 -4.74 -5.84
N ALA A 25 11.31 -4.01 -6.96
CA ALA A 25 10.32 -4.20 -8.02
C ALA A 25 10.36 -5.63 -8.57
N LYS A 26 11.57 -6.16 -8.84
CA LYS A 26 11.75 -7.55 -9.27
C LYS A 26 11.25 -8.55 -8.24
N SER A 27 11.49 -8.28 -6.95
CA SER A 27 11.04 -9.16 -5.87
C SER A 27 9.51 -9.18 -5.74
N ILE A 28 8.87 -8.01 -5.88
CA ILE A 28 7.41 -7.88 -5.87
C ILE A 28 6.80 -8.61 -7.09
N ARG A 29 7.33 -8.41 -8.29
CA ARG A 29 6.84 -9.06 -9.52
C ARG A 29 6.96 -10.58 -9.50
N ASN A 30 8.04 -11.10 -8.94
CA ASN A 30 8.30 -12.55 -8.89
C ASN A 30 7.62 -13.24 -7.70
N TYR A 31 6.92 -12.48 -6.86
CA TYR A 31 6.20 -13.05 -5.74
C TYR A 31 4.96 -13.82 -6.24
N SER A 32 5.00 -15.14 -6.10
CA SER A 32 3.99 -16.07 -6.64
C SER A 32 3.19 -16.80 -5.57
N SER A 33 3.39 -16.44 -4.30
CA SER A 33 2.68 -17.03 -3.17
C SER A 33 1.31 -16.35 -2.99
N ASN A 34 0.32 -17.12 -2.53
CA ASN A 34 -1.01 -16.60 -2.19
C ASN A 34 -1.04 -15.90 -0.81
N ASP A 35 0.09 -15.77 -0.11
CA ASP A 35 0.16 -15.05 1.15
C ASP A 35 0.29 -13.54 0.93
N CYS A 36 -0.32 -12.75 1.82
CA CYS A 36 -0.10 -11.31 1.86
C CYS A 36 1.29 -11.01 2.43
N ILE A 37 2.07 -10.16 1.75
CA ILE A 37 3.34 -9.64 2.28
C ILE A 37 3.16 -8.22 2.77
N VAL A 38 3.75 -7.92 3.92
CA VAL A 38 3.96 -6.55 4.40
C VAL A 38 5.44 -6.21 4.29
N ILE A 39 5.76 -5.13 3.58
CA ILE A 39 7.13 -4.64 3.40
C ILE A 39 7.29 -3.32 4.14
N GLY A 40 8.22 -3.26 5.09
CA GLY A 40 8.59 -2.03 5.79
C GLY A 40 9.85 -1.40 5.20
N LEU A 41 9.77 -0.13 4.77
CA LEU A 41 10.94 0.63 4.34
C LEU A 41 11.49 1.46 5.51
N MET A 42 12.62 1.04 6.06
CA MET A 42 13.23 1.65 7.24
C MET A 42 14.46 2.50 6.87
N GLY A 43 14.67 3.61 7.57
CA GLY A 43 15.81 4.49 7.37
C GLY A 43 15.67 5.79 8.15
N LYS A 44 16.78 6.50 8.39
CA LYS A 44 16.78 7.80 9.07
C LYS A 44 15.93 8.84 8.33
N TRP A 45 15.52 9.90 9.02
CA TRP A 45 14.95 11.04 8.32
C TRP A 45 15.99 11.64 7.34
N GLY A 46 15.55 12.10 6.17
CA GLY A 46 16.38 12.54 5.05
C GLY A 46 16.90 11.41 4.15
N SER A 47 16.71 10.13 4.48
CA SER A 47 17.32 9.02 3.70
C SER A 47 16.68 8.77 2.32
N GLY A 48 15.66 9.54 1.93
CA GLY A 48 15.00 9.40 0.63
C GLY A 48 13.96 8.27 0.54
N LYS A 49 13.38 7.83 1.66
CA LYS A 49 12.33 6.78 1.69
C LYS A 49 11.15 7.12 0.77
N SER A 50 10.65 8.35 0.85
CA SER A 50 9.57 8.83 -0.01
C SER A 50 9.95 8.79 -1.50
N SER A 51 11.20 9.11 -1.84
CA SER A 51 11.71 8.98 -3.21
C SER A 51 11.71 7.52 -3.67
N ILE A 52 12.17 6.59 -2.83
CA ILE A 52 12.18 5.15 -3.15
C ILE A 52 10.75 4.65 -3.40
N ILE A 53 9.79 5.08 -2.58
CA ILE A 53 8.37 4.75 -2.73
C ILE A 53 7.82 5.24 -4.08
N ASN A 54 8.06 6.51 -4.41
CA ASN A 54 7.54 7.10 -5.65
C ASN A 54 8.17 6.45 -6.89
N LEU A 55 9.49 6.17 -6.85
CA LEU A 55 10.20 5.47 -7.91
C LEU A 55 9.70 4.02 -8.06
N LEU A 56 9.46 3.31 -6.95
CA LEU A 56 8.91 1.96 -7.00
C LEU A 56 7.52 1.95 -7.63
N GLU A 57 6.67 2.88 -7.24
CA GLU A 57 5.33 3.05 -7.81
C GLU A 57 5.40 3.29 -9.32
N SER A 58 6.27 4.18 -9.79
CA SER A 58 6.42 4.45 -11.22
C SER A 58 6.95 3.24 -12.01
N GLU A 59 7.78 2.40 -11.39
CA GLU A 59 8.34 1.19 -12.02
C GLU A 59 7.34 0.03 -12.11
N ILE A 60 6.34 -0.09 -11.22
CA ILE A 60 5.44 -1.27 -11.17
C ILE A 60 3.97 -1.00 -11.51
N LYS A 61 3.55 0.26 -11.61
CA LYS A 61 2.14 0.65 -11.80
C LYS A 61 1.46 0.10 -13.06
N GLU A 62 2.21 -0.28 -14.09
CA GLU A 62 1.65 -0.85 -15.32
C GLU A 62 1.24 -2.32 -15.13
N ASP A 63 1.91 -3.03 -14.21
CA ASP A 63 1.69 -4.46 -13.97
C ASP A 63 0.86 -4.72 -12.70
N ILE A 64 0.86 -3.76 -11.76
CA ILE A 64 0.37 -3.95 -10.40
C ILE A 64 -0.59 -2.81 -10.05
N CYS A 65 -1.73 -3.17 -9.48
CA CYS A 65 -2.68 -2.19 -8.95
C CYS A 65 -2.16 -1.59 -7.63
N ILE A 66 -2.12 -0.27 -7.53
CA ILE A 66 -1.54 0.46 -6.40
C ILE A 66 -2.61 1.28 -5.68
N LEU A 67 -2.70 1.11 -4.36
CA LEU A 67 -3.49 1.96 -3.47
C LEU A 67 -2.54 2.78 -2.59
N ARG A 68 -2.52 4.10 -2.78
CA ARG A 68 -1.70 4.99 -1.97
C ARG A 68 -2.53 5.56 -0.81
N PHE A 69 -2.22 5.14 0.41
CA PHE A 69 -2.91 5.58 1.62
C PHE A 69 -1.95 6.30 2.57
N ASN A 70 -2.29 7.53 2.97
CA ASN A 70 -1.49 8.31 3.92
C ASN A 70 -2.21 8.43 5.28
N PRO A 71 -1.74 7.75 6.33
CA PRO A 71 -2.43 7.72 7.63
C PRO A 71 -2.43 9.08 8.35
N TRP A 72 -1.48 9.97 8.05
CA TRP A 72 -1.34 11.29 8.70
C TRP A 72 -2.51 12.24 8.44
N ASN A 73 -3.33 11.96 7.42
CA ASN A 73 -4.44 12.80 7.04
C ASN A 73 -5.67 12.63 7.95
N TYR A 74 -5.65 11.64 8.86
CA TYR A 74 -6.84 11.25 9.63
C TYR A 74 -6.62 11.45 11.14
N PRO A 75 -7.47 12.26 11.81
CA PRO A 75 -7.26 12.64 13.20
C PRO A 75 -7.65 11.56 14.21
N SER A 76 -8.39 10.53 13.80
CA SER A 76 -8.80 9.42 14.68
C SER A 76 -8.60 8.06 14.01
N GLN A 77 -8.41 7.04 14.84
CA GLN A 77 -8.23 5.66 14.39
C GLN A 77 -9.45 5.16 13.58
N ASN A 78 -10.68 5.49 14.02
CA ASN A 78 -11.89 5.08 13.31
C ASN A 78 -11.99 5.74 11.93
N MET A 79 -11.63 7.03 11.82
CA MET A 79 -11.59 7.72 10.52
C MET A 79 -10.51 7.12 9.61
N LEU A 80 -9.32 6.84 10.14
CA LEU A 80 -8.23 6.21 9.39
C LEU A 80 -8.68 4.87 8.80
N ILE A 81 -9.22 3.99 9.65
CA ILE A 81 -9.70 2.66 9.24
C ILE A 81 -10.83 2.81 8.21
N SER A 82 -11.82 3.66 8.50
CA SER A 82 -12.95 3.87 7.61
C SER A 82 -12.49 4.34 6.22
N SER A 83 -11.63 5.36 6.17
CA SER A 83 -11.14 5.94 4.93
C SER A 83 -10.27 4.99 4.14
N PHE A 84 -9.44 4.18 4.80
CA PHE A 84 -8.68 3.12 4.10
C PHE A 84 -9.62 2.16 3.36
N PHE A 85 -10.67 1.68 4.02
CA PHE A 85 -11.65 0.78 3.40
C PHE A 85 -12.46 1.47 2.29
N ASP A 86 -12.75 2.76 2.42
CA ASP A 86 -13.47 3.53 1.41
C ASP A 86 -12.61 3.68 0.14
N GLU A 87 -11.34 4.06 0.28
CA GLU A 87 -10.42 4.16 -0.85
C GLU A 87 -10.18 2.80 -1.52
N LEU A 88 -10.07 1.74 -0.72
CA LEU A 88 -9.96 0.38 -1.23
C LEU A 88 -11.21 -0.02 -2.02
N THR A 89 -12.41 0.28 -1.52
CA THR A 89 -13.68 -0.03 -2.22
C THR A 89 -13.74 0.68 -3.57
N ILE A 90 -13.39 1.98 -3.60
CA ILE A 90 -13.33 2.78 -4.83
C ILE A 90 -12.36 2.16 -5.85
N LEU A 91 -11.22 1.63 -5.39
CA LEU A 91 -10.26 0.97 -6.25
C LEU A 91 -10.81 -0.34 -6.83
N LEU A 92 -11.47 -1.17 -6.00
CA LEU A 92 -12.10 -2.40 -6.45
C LEU A 92 -13.22 -2.15 -7.47
N ASP A 93 -14.00 -1.08 -7.28
CA ASP A 93 -15.03 -0.67 -8.23
C ASP A 93 -14.43 -0.31 -9.60
N LYS A 94 -13.33 0.45 -9.62
CA LYS A 94 -12.63 0.80 -10.87
C LYS A 94 -12.07 -0.42 -11.60
N LEU A 95 -11.66 -1.45 -10.85
CA LEU A 95 -11.18 -2.71 -11.39
C LEU A 95 -12.31 -3.65 -11.83
N GLY A 96 -13.58 -3.32 -11.59
CA GLY A 96 -14.72 -4.18 -11.93
C GLY A 96 -14.77 -5.47 -11.11
N ILE A 97 -14.26 -5.45 -9.87
CA ILE A 97 -14.26 -6.61 -8.98
C ILE A 97 -15.69 -6.95 -8.54
N ASP A 98 -15.95 -8.26 -8.40
CA ASP A 98 -17.26 -8.82 -8.03
C ASP A 98 -17.87 -8.16 -6.78
N GLU A 99 -19.16 -7.84 -6.88
CA GLU A 99 -19.99 -7.25 -5.82
C GLU A 99 -19.89 -8.03 -4.49
N LYS A 100 -19.73 -9.35 -4.55
CA LYS A 100 -19.54 -10.20 -3.37
C LYS A 100 -18.31 -9.80 -2.58
N VAL A 101 -17.19 -9.51 -3.24
CA VAL A 101 -15.94 -9.08 -2.57
C VAL A 101 -16.17 -7.76 -1.82
N LYS A 102 -16.91 -6.83 -2.42
CA LYS A 102 -17.25 -5.54 -1.79
C LYS A 102 -18.15 -5.73 -0.57
N ILE A 103 -19.12 -6.65 -0.63
CA ILE A 103 -19.95 -7.03 0.52
C ILE A 103 -19.09 -7.65 1.64
N TYR A 104 -18.10 -8.48 1.32
CA TYR A 104 -17.17 -9.00 2.34
C TYR A 104 -16.32 -7.90 2.95
N LEU A 105 -15.85 -6.96 2.13
CA LEU A 105 -15.04 -5.84 2.58
C LEU A 105 -15.82 -4.91 3.52
N SER A 106 -17.08 -4.60 3.20
CA SER A 106 -17.93 -3.77 4.06
C SER A 106 -18.27 -4.44 5.39
N LYS A 107 -18.54 -5.75 5.37
CA LYS A 107 -18.72 -6.55 6.60
C LYS A 107 -17.46 -6.55 7.47
N TYR A 108 -16.29 -6.67 6.84
CA TYR A 108 -15.01 -6.66 7.55
C TYR A 108 -14.71 -5.26 8.14
N LYS A 109 -14.97 -4.19 7.40
CA LYS A 109 -14.91 -2.80 7.89
C LYS A 109 -15.78 -2.62 9.13
N SER A 110 -17.06 -3.02 9.07
CA SER A 110 -17.99 -2.94 10.21
C SER A 110 -17.42 -3.70 11.41
N LYS A 111 -16.98 -4.95 11.22
CA LYS A 111 -16.43 -5.76 12.30
C LYS A 111 -15.21 -5.13 12.98
N ILE A 112 -14.30 -4.51 12.23
CA ILE A 112 -13.14 -3.82 12.79
C ILE A 112 -13.57 -2.56 13.57
N LEU A 113 -14.54 -1.81 13.05
CA LEU A 113 -15.02 -0.60 13.71
C LEU A 113 -15.87 -0.91 14.95
N ASP A 114 -16.63 -2.01 14.92
CA ASP A 114 -17.49 -2.47 16.02
C ASP A 114 -16.68 -3.16 17.13
N ASN A 115 -15.59 -3.85 16.76
CA ASN A 115 -14.69 -4.53 17.69
C ASN A 115 -13.25 -4.00 17.55
N LEU A 116 -12.86 -3.09 18.44
CA LEU A 116 -11.44 -2.83 18.74
C LEU A 116 -10.75 -3.98 19.51
N ILE A 117 -11.34 -5.19 19.55
CA ILE A 117 -10.74 -6.41 20.11
C ILE A 117 -10.98 -7.62 19.19
N ASP A 118 -9.87 -8.23 18.79
CA ASP A 118 -9.63 -9.55 18.17
C ASP A 118 -10.03 -9.80 16.70
N LEU A 119 -9.00 -9.80 15.84
CA LEU A 119 -9.06 -10.13 14.42
C LEU A 119 -8.85 -11.64 14.21
N GLY A 120 -9.96 -12.39 14.15
CA GLY A 120 -9.94 -13.82 13.82
C GLY A 120 -9.46 -14.13 12.39
N SER A 121 -8.69 -15.22 12.27
CA SER A 121 -7.92 -15.71 11.12
C SER A 121 -8.68 -15.95 9.79
N THR A 122 -10.01 -15.98 9.81
CA THR A 122 -10.82 -16.37 8.64
C THR A 122 -10.91 -15.30 7.54
N TYR A 123 -10.89 -14.01 7.91
CA TYR A 123 -11.11 -12.91 6.94
C TYR A 123 -9.86 -12.54 6.16
N VAL A 124 -8.68 -12.70 6.79
CA VAL A 124 -7.38 -12.53 6.13
C VAL A 124 -7.23 -13.50 4.96
N LEU A 125 -7.84 -14.69 5.03
CA LEU A 125 -7.75 -15.72 3.99
C LEU A 125 -8.53 -15.37 2.70
N LEU A 126 -9.60 -14.56 2.79
CA LEU A 126 -10.46 -14.22 1.65
C LEU A 126 -9.90 -13.07 0.81
N LEU A 127 -9.22 -12.11 1.45
CA LEU A 127 -8.51 -11.04 0.74
C LEU A 127 -7.28 -11.55 -0.03
N LYS A 128 -6.68 -12.66 0.44
CA LYS A 128 -5.52 -13.33 -0.21
C LYS A 128 -5.77 -13.79 -1.65
N HIS A 129 -7.02 -14.10 -2.03
CA HIS A 129 -7.31 -14.63 -3.37
C HIS A 129 -7.46 -13.57 -4.47
N TYR A 130 -7.56 -12.28 -4.11
CA TYR A 130 -7.92 -11.23 -5.06
C TYR A 130 -6.99 -10.02 -5.07
N LEU A 131 -6.13 -9.85 -4.07
CA LEU A 131 -5.36 -8.61 -3.92
C LEU A 131 -3.92 -8.82 -3.48
N VAL A 132 -2.98 -8.47 -4.36
CA VAL A 132 -1.66 -7.98 -3.94
C VAL A 132 -1.85 -6.50 -3.63
N LEU A 133 -2.18 -6.17 -2.38
CA LEU A 133 -2.26 -4.77 -1.93
C LEU A 133 -0.91 -4.36 -1.37
N LEU A 134 -0.14 -3.56 -2.11
CA LEU A 134 1.06 -2.93 -1.56
C LEU A 134 0.63 -1.73 -0.69
N ILE A 135 0.42 -1.95 0.61
CA ILE A 135 0.17 -0.84 1.56
C ILE A 135 1.51 -0.19 1.88
N ILE A 136 1.79 0.94 1.25
CA ILE A 136 2.94 1.76 1.59
C ILE A 136 2.56 2.66 2.77
N MET A 137 2.80 2.19 4.01
CA MET A 137 2.69 3.04 5.19
C MET A 137 3.94 3.92 5.32
N ASN A 138 3.77 5.23 5.18
CA ASN A 138 4.83 6.19 5.48
C ASN A 138 4.94 6.36 7.00
N ILE A 139 5.73 5.51 7.64
CA ILE A 139 6.08 5.66 9.06
C ILE A 139 7.24 6.67 9.12
N LEU A 140 6.91 7.91 9.44
CA LEU A 140 7.90 8.90 9.89
C LEU A 140 8.25 8.54 11.34
N LEU A 141 9.41 7.92 11.54
CA LEU A 141 10.15 7.94 12.80
C LEU A 141 11.25 9.00 12.70
#